data_AF-A0A6H1ZZI2-F1
#
_entry.id   AF-A0A6H1ZZI2-F1
#
_cell.length_a   1.000
_cell.length_b   1.000
_cell.length_c   1.000
_cell.angle_alpha   90.00
_cell.angle_beta   90.00
_cell.angle_gamma   90.00
#
_symmetry.space_group_name_H-M   'P 1'
#
loop_
_entity.id
_entity.type
_entity.pdbx_description
1 polymer ?
#
loop_
_entity_poly.entity_id
_entity_poly.type
_entity_poly.pdbx_seq_one_letter_code
_entity_poly.pdbx_strand_id
1 'polypeptide(L)'
;MRVVQGEENMNRIQYRRWKNFALRMADHGWPEKITRTKQHKEIVRPAVEHFFDLIEHNREPSRIRIESWDGNRPDYRGAQRFNWGYRAKMESCVGDEANRIIGEYWNPFYYAASDRLYEKWDEQWGGRIRCCIRAGLDMVSEPSAGVIGFCKEDIERMYPDGAPKWIREPWGHQNGAWRPVQWEDIGTEEGLWL
;
A
#
# COMPACT_ATOMS: atom_id res chain seq x y z
N MET A 1 -31.56 -17.93 -19.83
CA MET A 1 -30.31 -17.76 -19.07
C MET A 1 -30.28 -16.36 -18.48
N ARG A 2 -30.57 -16.21 -17.19
CA ARG A 2 -30.36 -14.94 -16.49
C ARG A 2 -28.89 -14.89 -16.09
N VAL A 3 -28.16 -13.91 -16.60
CA VAL A 3 -26.83 -13.56 -16.11
C VAL A 3 -27.03 -13.07 -14.68
N VAL A 4 -26.71 -13.91 -13.70
CA VAL A 4 -26.63 -13.48 -12.31
C VAL A 4 -25.43 -12.54 -12.25
N GLN A 5 -25.69 -11.25 -12.07
CA GLN A 5 -24.66 -10.28 -11.70
C GLN A 5 -24.05 -10.79 -10.40
N GLY A 6 -22.87 -11.42 -10.50
CA GLY A 6 -22.13 -11.87 -9.34
C GLY A 6 -21.72 -10.65 -8.53
N GLU A 7 -22.18 -10.58 -7.28
CA GLU A 7 -21.68 -9.61 -6.32
C GLU A 7 -20.16 -9.69 -6.30
N GLU A 8 -19.50 -8.61 -6.69
CA GLU A 8 -18.06 -8.51 -6.65
C GLU A 8 -17.65 -8.59 -5.18
N ASN A 9 -16.96 -9.67 -4.79
CA ASN A 9 -16.54 -9.92 -3.41
C ASN A 9 -15.82 -8.66 -2.86
N MET A 10 -16.20 -8.22 -1.65
CA MET A 10 -15.64 -7.04 -0.96
C MET A 10 -14.11 -7.00 -1.01
N ASN A 11 -13.46 -8.16 -0.82
CA ASN A 11 -12.01 -8.28 -0.87
C ASN A 11 -11.43 -7.94 -2.25
N ARG A 12 -12.15 -8.24 -3.33
CA ARG A 12 -11.74 -7.92 -4.71
C ARG A 12 -11.89 -6.43 -5.01
N ILE A 13 -12.96 -5.80 -4.50
CA ILE A 13 -13.15 -4.34 -4.62
C ILE A 13 -12.05 -3.61 -3.83
N GLN A 14 -11.81 -4.00 -2.58
CA GLN A 14 -10.73 -3.44 -1.75
C GLN A 14 -9.37 -3.61 -2.40
N TYR A 15 -9.08 -4.80 -2.94
CA TYR A 15 -7.85 -5.06 -3.68
C TYR A 15 -7.68 -4.15 -4.90
N ARG A 16 -8.73 -3.98 -5.71
CA ARG A 16 -8.69 -3.07 -6.88
C ARG A 16 -8.45 -1.62 -6.48
N ARG A 17 -9.07 -1.16 -5.40
CA ARG A 17 -8.87 0.18 -4.85
C ARG A 17 -7.44 0.35 -4.34
N TRP A 18 -6.90 -0.67 -3.67
CA TRP A 18 -5.53 -0.71 -3.16
C TRP A 18 -4.52 -0.57 -4.30
N LYS A 19 -4.63 -1.44 -5.32
CA LYS A 19 -3.80 -1.39 -6.53
C LYS A 19 -3.93 -0.02 -7.20
N ASN A 20 -5.14 0.51 -7.38
CA ASN A 20 -5.33 1.80 -8.02
C ASN A 20 -4.64 2.95 -7.28
N PHE A 21 -4.82 3.03 -5.96
CA PHE A 21 -4.21 4.07 -5.16
C PHE A 21 -2.69 3.98 -5.16
N ALA A 22 -2.14 2.80 -4.93
CA ALA A 22 -0.70 2.58 -4.88
C ALA A 22 0.01 2.92 -6.20
N LEU A 23 -0.63 2.61 -7.34
CA LEU A 23 -0.08 2.96 -8.66
C LEU A 23 -0.17 4.47 -8.93
N ARG A 24 -1.28 5.14 -8.57
CA ARG A 24 -1.36 6.60 -8.67
C ARG A 24 -0.36 7.30 -7.75
N MET A 25 -0.13 6.74 -6.58
CA MET A 25 0.92 7.18 -5.67
C MET A 25 2.30 7.06 -6.35
N ALA A 26 2.58 5.94 -7.02
CA ALA A 26 3.81 5.74 -7.80
C ALA A 26 4.01 6.81 -8.88
N ASP A 27 2.93 7.24 -9.53
CA ASP A 27 2.97 8.18 -10.64
C ASP A 27 2.99 9.66 -10.19
N HIS A 28 2.29 10.01 -9.11
CA HIS A 28 1.99 11.40 -8.74
C HIS A 28 2.20 11.77 -7.27
N GLY A 29 2.57 10.81 -6.44
CA GLY A 29 2.72 10.96 -5.00
C GLY A 29 4.00 11.65 -4.54
N TRP A 30 4.92 11.95 -5.47
CA TRP A 30 6.14 12.70 -5.21
C TRP A 30 6.19 13.95 -6.08
N PRO A 31 7.00 14.97 -5.69
CA PRO A 31 7.27 16.12 -6.54
C PRO A 31 7.66 15.71 -7.95
N GLU A 32 7.18 16.45 -8.97
CA GLU A 32 7.41 16.10 -10.38
C GLU A 32 8.90 15.92 -10.72
N LYS A 33 9.79 16.67 -10.07
CA LYS A 33 11.25 16.55 -10.22
C LYS A 33 11.78 15.15 -9.87
N ILE A 34 11.05 14.37 -9.07
CA ILE A 34 11.35 12.99 -8.71
C ILE A 34 10.65 12.03 -9.67
N THR A 35 9.33 12.14 -9.82
CA THR A 35 8.54 11.18 -10.62
C THR A 35 8.81 11.25 -12.12
N ARG A 36 9.29 12.39 -12.64
CA ARG A 36 9.67 12.52 -14.05
C ARG A 36 11.03 11.93 -14.38
N THR A 37 11.84 11.54 -13.38
CA THR A 37 13.13 10.91 -13.64
C THR A 37 12.95 9.55 -14.31
N LYS A 38 13.83 9.22 -15.26
CA LYS A 38 13.83 7.92 -15.94
C LYS A 38 13.89 6.77 -14.93
N GLN A 39 14.77 6.90 -13.93
CA GLN A 39 14.97 5.88 -12.90
C GLN A 39 13.70 5.65 -12.06
N HIS A 40 12.98 6.70 -11.67
CA HIS A 40 11.72 6.53 -10.93
C HIS A 40 10.68 5.76 -11.75
N LYS A 41 10.55 6.10 -13.05
CA LYS A 41 9.62 5.43 -13.97
C LYS A 41 10.00 3.97 -14.26
N GLU A 42 11.29 3.65 -14.23
CA GLU A 42 11.79 2.28 -14.49
C GLU A 42 11.82 1.41 -13.23
N ILE A 43 11.85 2.01 -12.03
CA ILE A 43 11.98 1.28 -10.77
C ILE A 43 10.68 1.32 -9.97
N VAL A 44 10.20 2.50 -9.57
CA VAL A 44 9.15 2.60 -8.55
C VAL A 44 7.81 2.10 -9.08
N ARG A 45 7.31 2.68 -10.17
CA ARG A 45 6.00 2.33 -10.74
C ARG A 45 5.94 0.86 -11.21
N PRO A 46 6.97 0.31 -11.88
CA PRO A 46 7.02 -1.11 -12.22
C PRO A 46 7.12 -2.04 -11.00
N ALA A 47 7.87 -1.66 -9.96
CA ALA A 47 7.99 -2.48 -8.76
C ALA A 47 6.69 -2.57 -7.96
N VAL A 48 5.96 -1.45 -7.84
CA VAL A 48 4.64 -1.43 -7.22
C VAL A 48 3.67 -2.32 -8.01
N GLU A 49 3.67 -2.23 -9.35
CA GLU A 49 2.82 -3.09 -10.19
C GLU A 49 3.18 -4.56 -10.07
N HIS A 50 4.47 -4.90 -10.12
CA HIS A 50 4.95 -6.27 -9.97
C HIS A 50 4.53 -6.89 -8.63
N PHE A 51 4.50 -6.12 -7.54
CA PHE A 51 3.96 -6.58 -6.26
C PHE A 51 2.50 -7.03 -6.37
N PHE A 52 1.64 -6.23 -7.01
CA PHE A 52 0.24 -6.58 -7.20
C PHE A 52 0.08 -7.74 -8.19
N ASP A 53 0.86 -7.78 -9.26
CA ASP A 53 0.79 -8.85 -10.25
C ASP A 53 1.21 -10.20 -9.63
N LEU A 54 2.24 -10.24 -8.78
CA LEU A 54 2.60 -11.45 -8.05
C LEU A 54 1.51 -11.92 -7.10
N ILE A 55 0.79 -10.97 -6.47
CA ILE A 55 -0.39 -11.28 -5.70
C ILE A 55 -1.46 -11.93 -6.59
N GLU A 56 -1.82 -11.32 -7.71
CA GLU A 56 -2.86 -11.83 -8.63
C GLU A 56 -2.51 -13.21 -9.21
N HIS A 57 -1.23 -13.46 -9.49
CA HIS A 57 -0.77 -14.72 -10.09
C HIS A 57 -0.61 -15.85 -9.08
N ASN A 58 -0.07 -15.57 -7.88
CA ASN A 58 0.27 -16.61 -6.90
C ASN A 58 -0.79 -16.80 -5.82
N ARG A 59 -1.69 -15.84 -5.64
CA ARG A 59 -2.75 -15.87 -4.63
C ARG A 59 -4.06 -15.48 -5.30
N GLU A 60 -5.16 -16.08 -4.87
CA GLU A 60 -6.48 -15.59 -5.27
C GLU A 60 -6.72 -14.27 -4.50
N PRO A 61 -6.90 -13.10 -5.14
CA PRO A 61 -7.03 -11.81 -4.43
C PRO A 61 -8.15 -11.80 -3.38
N SER A 62 -9.19 -12.61 -3.58
CA SER A 62 -10.29 -12.85 -2.65
C SER A 62 -9.86 -13.47 -1.30
N ARG A 63 -8.67 -14.09 -1.25
CA ARG A 63 -8.11 -14.79 -0.08
C ARG A 63 -7.03 -14.00 0.64
N ILE A 64 -6.71 -12.79 0.19
CA ILE A 64 -5.74 -11.94 0.87
C ILE A 64 -6.46 -11.11 1.92
N ARG A 65 -5.94 -11.18 3.14
CA ARG A 65 -6.41 -10.36 4.26
C ARG A 65 -5.78 -8.97 4.14
N ILE A 66 -6.54 -8.03 3.59
CA ILE A 66 -6.15 -6.63 3.38
C ILE A 66 -6.56 -5.86 4.64
N GLU A 67 -5.76 -5.98 5.71
CA GLU A 67 -6.13 -5.41 7.01
C GLU A 67 -5.00 -4.62 7.66
N SER A 68 -3.76 -5.07 7.52
CA SER A 68 -2.62 -4.41 8.17
C SER A 68 -1.32 -4.67 7.43
N TRP A 69 -0.44 -3.67 7.46
CA TRP A 69 0.95 -3.80 7.02
C TRP A 69 1.74 -4.74 7.91
N ASP A 70 1.56 -4.59 9.22
CA ASP A 70 2.21 -5.41 10.22
C ASP A 70 1.34 -6.62 10.59
N GLY A 71 1.98 -7.73 10.91
CA GLY A 71 1.32 -8.90 11.50
C GLY A 71 0.88 -8.62 12.93
N ASN A 72 -0.06 -7.70 13.16
CA ASN A 72 -0.67 -7.49 14.47
C ASN A 72 -1.69 -8.59 14.74
N ARG A 73 -1.15 -9.76 15.03
CA ARG A 73 -1.89 -10.91 15.52
C ARG A 73 -1.84 -10.89 17.06
N PRO A 74 -2.96 -10.76 17.77
CA PRO A 74 -2.97 -10.82 19.24
C PRO A 74 -2.38 -12.13 19.80
N ASP A 75 -2.27 -13.18 18.97
CA ASP A 75 -1.63 -14.46 19.27
C ASP A 75 -0.09 -14.49 19.14
N TYR A 76 0.56 -13.40 18.71
CA TYR A 76 2.03 -13.38 18.54
C TYR A 76 2.85 -13.36 19.84
N ARG A 77 2.22 -13.26 21.03
CA ARG A 77 2.93 -13.38 22.32
C ARG A 77 3.38 -14.81 22.65
N GLY A 78 3.05 -15.81 21.84
CA GLY A 78 3.38 -17.22 22.09
C GLY A 78 4.41 -17.88 21.16
N ALA A 79 4.77 -17.26 20.03
CA ALA A 79 5.60 -17.90 19.00
C ALA A 79 7.11 -17.60 19.13
N GLN A 80 7.57 -17.10 20.28
CA GLN A 80 9.00 -17.12 20.60
C GLN A 80 9.39 -18.55 21.00
N ARG A 81 9.96 -19.24 20.01
CA ARG A 81 10.62 -20.56 20.02
C ARG A 81 9.86 -21.51 19.09
N PHE A 82 10.47 -21.88 17.96
CA PHE A 82 10.84 -23.26 17.62
C PHE A 82 11.16 -23.45 16.13
N ASN A 83 12.32 -24.08 15.91
CA ASN A 83 12.69 -24.99 14.81
C ASN A 83 12.62 -24.54 13.34
N TRP A 84 13.83 -24.43 12.77
CA TRP A 84 14.23 -24.44 11.36
C TRP A 84 13.86 -25.74 10.58
N GLY A 85 12.70 -26.33 10.82
CA GLY A 85 12.41 -27.68 10.31
C GLY A 85 11.02 -27.91 9.72
N TYR A 86 10.03 -27.06 9.94
CA TYR A 86 8.67 -27.35 9.50
C TYR A 86 7.94 -26.14 8.92
N ARG A 87 7.40 -26.39 7.73
CA ARG A 87 6.53 -25.60 6.86
C ARG A 87 5.20 -25.25 7.54
N ALA A 88 5.23 -24.66 8.73
CA ALA A 88 4.08 -23.93 9.25
C ALA A 88 3.87 -22.73 8.33
N LYS A 89 2.70 -22.63 7.70
CA LYS A 89 2.27 -21.49 6.90
C LYS A 89 2.31 -20.24 7.78
N MET A 90 3.48 -19.60 7.91
CA MET A 90 3.56 -18.22 8.35
C MET A 90 2.85 -17.44 7.25
N GLU A 91 1.60 -17.05 7.51
CA GLU A 91 0.92 -16.08 6.67
C GLU A 91 1.67 -14.76 6.85
N SER A 92 2.65 -14.52 5.98
CA SER A 92 3.43 -13.29 5.90
C SER A 92 2.48 -12.09 5.85
N CYS A 93 2.74 -11.04 6.64
CA CYS A 93 1.97 -9.81 6.53
C CYS A 93 2.28 -9.10 5.21
N VAL A 94 1.52 -8.05 4.87
CA VAL A 94 1.75 -7.28 3.65
C VAL A 94 3.15 -6.67 3.63
N GLY A 95 3.63 -6.19 4.78
CA GLY A 95 4.98 -5.64 4.92
C GLY A 95 6.07 -6.67 4.63
N ASP A 96 5.95 -7.89 5.16
CA ASP A 96 6.89 -8.99 4.91
C ASP A 96 6.94 -9.35 3.42
N GLU A 97 5.78 -9.45 2.78
CA GLU A 97 5.69 -9.79 1.36
C GLU A 97 6.22 -8.67 0.46
N ALA A 98 5.95 -7.41 0.81
CA ALA A 98 6.52 -6.26 0.11
C ALA A 98 8.05 -6.25 0.26
N ASN A 99 8.58 -6.47 1.46
CA ASN A 99 10.02 -6.56 1.71
C ASN A 99 10.67 -7.68 0.91
N ARG A 100 10.05 -8.87 0.91
CA ARG A 100 10.54 -10.02 0.14
C ARG A 100 10.57 -9.71 -1.35
N ILE A 101 9.46 -9.23 -1.92
CA ILE A 101 9.37 -8.96 -3.37
C ILE A 101 10.33 -7.85 -3.80
N ILE A 102 10.42 -6.76 -3.03
CA ILE A 102 11.32 -5.64 -3.34
C ILE A 102 12.78 -6.09 -3.24
N GLY A 103 13.13 -6.82 -2.18
CA GLY A 103 14.48 -7.37 -2.03
C GLY A 103 14.81 -8.31 -3.19
N GLU A 104 14.07 -9.41 -3.31
CA GLU A 104 14.36 -10.53 -4.21
C GLU A 104 14.34 -10.15 -5.70
N TYR A 105 13.41 -9.29 -6.13
CA TYR A 105 13.21 -9.01 -7.56
C TYR A 105 13.73 -7.64 -8.02
N TRP A 106 13.88 -6.68 -7.10
CA TRP A 106 14.17 -5.28 -7.47
C TRP A 106 15.48 -4.75 -6.94
N ASN A 107 15.93 -5.20 -5.77
CA ASN A 107 17.23 -4.80 -5.24
C ASN A 107 18.34 -5.68 -5.87
N PRO A 108 19.18 -5.13 -6.77
CA PRO A 108 20.22 -5.92 -7.44
C PRO A 108 21.31 -6.43 -6.48
N PHE A 109 21.31 -5.95 -5.24
CA PHE A 109 22.26 -6.34 -4.21
C PHE A 109 21.66 -7.32 -3.19
N TYR A 110 20.45 -7.82 -3.38
CA TYR A 110 19.79 -8.72 -2.41
C TYR A 110 20.57 -10.00 -2.12
N TYR A 111 21.19 -10.59 -3.13
CA TYR A 111 22.08 -11.76 -2.98
C TYR A 111 23.57 -11.38 -2.96
N ALA A 112 23.88 -10.08 -2.95
CA ALA A 112 25.26 -9.62 -2.89
C ALA A 112 25.75 -9.62 -1.44
N ALA A 113 27.05 -9.80 -1.23
CA ALA A 113 27.66 -9.76 0.09
C ALA A 113 27.80 -8.34 0.69
N SER A 114 27.17 -7.32 0.09
CA SER A 114 27.36 -5.93 0.48
C SER A 114 26.07 -5.30 0.99
N ASP A 115 25.89 -5.36 2.32
CA ASP A 115 24.77 -4.73 3.03
C ASP A 115 24.68 -3.24 2.73
N ARG A 116 25.82 -2.53 2.63
CA ARG A 116 25.84 -1.09 2.33
C ARG A 116 25.22 -0.73 0.98
N LEU A 117 25.45 -1.56 -0.05
CA LEU A 117 24.88 -1.31 -1.37
C LEU A 117 23.38 -1.64 -1.39
N TYR A 118 23.00 -2.70 -0.67
CA TYR A 118 21.60 -3.03 -0.43
C TYR A 118 20.86 -1.87 0.24
N GLU A 119 21.35 -1.38 1.38
CA GLU A 119 20.76 -0.29 2.16
C GLU A 119 20.65 1.00 1.35
N LYS A 120 21.73 1.38 0.63
CA LYS A 120 21.71 2.59 -0.19
C LYS A 120 20.65 2.53 -1.30
N TRP A 121 20.51 1.37 -1.95
CA TRP A 121 19.46 1.18 -2.96
C TRP A 121 18.08 1.24 -2.30
N ASP A 122 17.94 0.62 -1.13
CA ASP A 122 16.68 0.53 -0.40
C ASP A 122 16.20 1.90 0.12
N GLU A 123 17.10 2.73 0.64
CA GLU A 123 16.84 4.12 1.00
C GLU A 123 16.39 4.96 -0.20
N GLN A 124 17.01 4.73 -1.36
CA GLN A 124 16.73 5.51 -2.56
C GLN A 124 15.40 5.11 -3.22
N TRP A 125 15.09 3.81 -3.25
CA TRP A 125 14.00 3.26 -4.06
C TRP A 125 13.04 2.38 -3.25
N GLY A 126 13.57 1.43 -2.49
CA GLY A 126 12.77 0.47 -1.71
C GLY A 126 11.77 1.15 -0.77
N GLY A 127 12.21 2.21 -0.08
CA GLY A 127 11.34 3.02 0.78
C GLY A 127 10.15 3.61 0.02
N ARG A 128 10.37 4.13 -1.19
CA ARG A 128 9.30 4.71 -2.01
C ARG A 128 8.29 3.66 -2.47
N ILE A 129 8.78 2.50 -2.88
CA ILE A 129 7.93 1.38 -3.31
C ILE A 129 7.05 0.93 -2.12
N ARG A 130 7.63 0.76 -0.93
CA ARG A 130 6.88 0.44 0.28
C ARG A 130 5.86 1.52 0.64
N CYS A 131 6.22 2.80 0.54
CA CYS A 131 5.30 3.90 0.77
C CYS A 131 4.08 3.84 -0.17
N CYS A 132 4.27 3.57 -1.47
CA CYS A 132 3.15 3.37 -2.40
C CYS A 132 2.19 2.28 -1.93
N ILE A 133 2.75 1.11 -1.62
CA ILE A 133 1.98 -0.07 -1.27
C ILE A 133 1.24 0.16 0.07
N ARG A 134 1.94 0.67 1.08
CA ARG A 134 1.37 0.98 2.40
C ARG A 134 0.28 2.03 2.32
N ALA A 135 0.52 3.14 1.61
CA ALA A 135 -0.45 4.21 1.47
C ALA A 135 -1.77 3.72 0.87
N GLY A 136 -1.70 2.89 -0.17
CA GLY A 136 -2.89 2.30 -0.75
C GLY A 136 -3.59 1.30 0.17
N LEU A 137 -2.83 0.57 1.01
CA LEU A 137 -3.38 -0.37 1.99
C LEU A 137 -4.14 0.38 3.07
N ASP A 138 -3.53 1.41 3.64
CA ASP A 138 -4.12 2.24 4.70
C ASP A 138 -5.42 2.86 4.23
N MET A 139 -5.43 3.37 2.99
CA MET A 139 -6.62 3.96 2.38
C MET A 139 -7.80 2.99 2.24
N VAL A 140 -7.57 1.68 2.07
CA VAL A 140 -8.65 0.70 1.83
C VAL A 140 -9.03 -0.15 3.05
N SER A 141 -8.10 -0.35 3.99
CA SER A 141 -8.31 -1.17 5.19
C SER A 141 -9.19 -0.45 6.20
N GLU A 142 -8.95 0.85 6.37
CA GLU A 142 -9.73 1.73 7.23
C GLU A 142 -9.93 3.04 6.47
N PRO A 143 -11.04 3.22 5.71
CA PRO A 143 -11.34 4.47 5.03
C PRO A 143 -11.65 5.57 6.05
N SER A 144 -10.58 6.17 6.55
CA SER A 144 -10.47 7.27 7.52
C SER A 144 -9.08 7.24 8.18
N ALA A 145 -8.28 6.20 7.95
CA ALA A 145 -7.03 5.96 8.64
C ALA A 145 -5.84 6.77 8.12
N GLY A 146 -6.10 7.97 7.59
CA GLY A 146 -5.11 9.00 7.26
C GLY A 146 -3.81 8.48 6.65
N VAL A 147 -3.63 8.61 5.35
CA VAL A 147 -2.31 8.30 4.77
C VAL A 147 -1.33 9.35 5.28
N ILE A 148 -0.51 8.96 6.26
CA ILE A 148 0.50 9.82 6.88
C ILE A 148 1.36 10.45 5.77
N GLY A 149 1.32 11.79 5.69
CA GLY A 149 2.17 12.58 4.79
C GLY A 149 1.51 13.11 3.52
N PHE A 150 0.19 13.05 3.36
CA PHE A 150 -0.53 13.67 2.23
C PHE A 150 -1.48 14.76 2.69
N CYS A 151 -1.62 15.82 1.91
CA CYS A 151 -2.74 16.74 2.02
C CYS A 151 -3.83 16.43 0.98
N LYS A 152 -4.98 17.10 1.11
CA LYS A 152 -6.07 17.00 0.11
C LYS A 152 -5.58 17.31 -1.31
N GLU A 153 -4.70 18.31 -1.49
CA GLU A 153 -4.12 18.66 -2.78
C GLU A 153 -3.38 17.48 -3.43
N ASP A 154 -2.62 16.70 -2.65
CA ASP A 154 -1.89 15.56 -3.18
C ASP A 154 -2.84 14.48 -3.72
N ILE A 155 -3.96 14.26 -3.04
CA ILE A 155 -5.02 13.35 -3.50
C ILE A 155 -5.66 13.89 -4.78
N GLU A 156 -6.01 15.18 -4.81
CA GLU A 156 -6.61 15.79 -6.00
C GLU A 156 -5.65 15.75 -7.21
N ARG A 157 -4.35 15.91 -6.98
CA ARG A 157 -3.32 15.70 -8.01
C ARG A 157 -3.27 14.26 -8.51
N MET A 158 -3.47 13.27 -7.63
CA MET A 158 -3.58 11.86 -8.03
C MET A 158 -4.86 11.55 -8.81
N TYR A 159 -5.93 12.33 -8.62
CA TYR A 159 -7.25 12.13 -9.22
C TYR A 159 -7.76 13.42 -9.89
N PRO A 160 -7.22 13.80 -11.05
CA PRO A 160 -7.56 15.08 -11.71
C PRO A 160 -9.04 15.20 -12.10
N ASP A 161 -9.73 14.08 -12.33
CA ASP A 161 -11.18 14.04 -12.61
C ASP A 161 -12.04 14.06 -11.34
N GLY A 162 -11.41 14.23 -10.18
CA GLY A 162 -12.03 14.20 -8.85
C GLY A 162 -11.76 12.90 -8.11
N ALA A 163 -11.53 13.04 -6.79
CA ALA A 163 -11.32 11.90 -5.91
C ALA A 163 -12.56 10.96 -5.92
N PRO A 164 -12.37 9.64 -6.04
CA PRO A 164 -13.46 8.69 -6.07
C PRO A 164 -14.21 8.65 -4.72
N LYS A 165 -15.49 8.30 -4.76
CA LYS A 165 -16.38 8.31 -3.58
C LYS A 165 -15.78 7.61 -2.35
N TRP A 166 -15.14 6.47 -2.53
CA TRP A 166 -14.54 5.69 -1.44
C TRP A 166 -13.33 6.36 -0.76
N ILE A 167 -12.71 7.36 -1.40
CA ILE A 167 -11.72 8.24 -0.78
C ILE A 167 -12.40 9.43 -0.12
N ARG A 168 -13.50 9.92 -0.66
CA ARG A 168 -14.24 11.07 -0.11
C ARG A 168 -15.23 10.69 1.00
N GLU A 169 -15.36 9.42 1.33
CA GLU A 169 -16.18 8.99 2.46
C GLU A 169 -15.66 9.67 3.74
N PRO A 170 -16.54 10.03 4.70
CA PRO A 170 -16.20 10.99 5.73
C PRO A 170 -14.97 10.59 6.56
N TRP A 171 -14.09 11.55 6.76
CA TRP A 171 -12.82 11.39 7.47
C TRP A 171 -12.95 11.78 8.94
N GLY A 172 -12.07 11.29 9.81
CA GLY A 172 -11.64 12.07 10.97
C GLY A 172 -12.09 11.64 12.38
N HIS A 173 -11.09 11.67 13.26
CA HIS A 173 -11.21 12.09 14.66
C HIS A 173 -10.80 13.57 14.78
N GLN A 174 -11.61 14.40 15.44
CA GLN A 174 -11.23 15.77 15.80
C GLN A 174 -11.00 15.81 17.31
N ASN A 175 -9.80 16.21 17.76
CA ASN A 175 -9.44 16.26 19.19
C ASN A 175 -9.68 14.92 19.95
N GLY A 176 -9.41 13.78 19.31
CA GLY A 176 -9.61 12.45 19.89
C GLY A 176 -11.04 11.92 19.89
N ALA A 177 -12.03 12.66 19.37
CA ALA A 177 -13.41 12.20 19.22
C ALA A 177 -13.74 12.00 17.73
N TRP A 178 -14.35 10.86 17.39
CA TRP A 178 -14.79 10.59 16.01
C TRP A 178 -15.81 11.64 15.58
N ARG A 179 -15.50 12.39 14.53
CA ARG A 179 -16.39 13.38 13.93
C ARG A 179 -16.21 13.34 12.42
N PRO A 180 -17.24 12.96 11.67
CA PRO A 180 -17.14 12.87 10.22
C PRO A 180 -16.94 14.27 9.63
N VAL A 181 -15.78 14.50 9.05
CA VAL A 181 -15.45 15.68 8.24
C VAL A 181 -15.80 15.35 6.80
N GLN A 182 -16.59 16.20 6.15
CA GLN A 182 -16.88 16.04 4.72
C GLN A 182 -15.65 16.43 3.91
N TRP A 183 -15.43 15.76 2.78
CA TRP A 183 -14.30 16.04 1.89
C TRP A 183 -14.23 17.52 1.50
N GLU A 184 -15.38 18.14 1.30
CA GLU A 184 -15.55 19.53 0.91
C GLU A 184 -15.09 20.51 2.00
N ASP A 185 -15.13 20.10 3.27
CA ASP A 185 -14.76 20.92 4.42
C ASP A 185 -13.26 20.85 4.75
N ILE A 186 -12.54 19.88 4.16
CA ILE A 186 -11.09 19.72 4.35
C ILE A 186 -10.34 20.79 3.54
N GLY A 187 -9.43 21.50 4.21
CA GLY A 187 -8.55 22.48 3.56
C GLY A 187 -7.59 21.82 2.56
N THR A 188 -7.22 22.53 1.48
CA THR A 188 -6.34 21.99 0.44
C THR A 188 -4.98 21.52 0.97
N GLU A 189 -4.37 22.28 1.88
CA GLU A 189 -3.10 21.96 2.53
C GLU A 189 -3.28 21.16 3.83
N GLU A 190 -4.51 20.85 4.22
CA GLU A 190 -4.78 20.11 5.45
C GLU A 190 -4.31 18.67 5.27
N GLY A 191 -3.41 18.26 6.16
CA GLY A 191 -2.91 16.90 6.17
C GLY A 191 -4.03 15.92 6.51
N LEU A 192 -4.08 14.83 5.75
CA LEU A 192 -5.02 13.74 5.97
C LEU A 192 -4.42 12.82 7.02
N TRP A 193 -4.71 13.12 8.30
CA TRP A 193 -4.20 12.37 9.45
C TRP A 193 -5.26 11.46 10.08
N LEU A 194 -4.77 10.44 10.77
CA LEU A 194 -5.48 9.65 11.77
C LEU A 194 -5.87 10.50 12.99
#